data_AF-A0A843F9V1-F1
#
_entry.id   AF-A0A843F9V1-F1
#
_cell.length_a   1.000
_cell.length_b   1.000
_cell.length_c   1.000
_cell.angle_alpha   90.00
_cell.angle_beta   90.00
_cell.angle_gamma   90.00
#
_symmetry.space_group_name_H-M   'P 1'
#
loop_
_entity.id
_entity.type
_entity.pdbx_description
1 polymer ?
#
loop_
_entity_poly.entity_id
_entity_poly.type
_entity_poly.pdbx_seq_one_letter_code
_entity_poly.pdbx_strand_id
1 'polypeptide(L)'
;MVRRNIVLLDIDYITYEEKPVIRLFGKVKGENSHDLIALDDSFVPYLYVLPSGNIDKCVSDLKELKEEEEIDFTVIEKVTKKDFQVPTEFIKLSFNHPQDVPKYRDKIWDLSSVKQLREHDIPFYRRYLIDNALVPMGELELEGEIIDSFETIESDNDSLEILKLSKAPVTGNTDFQDFRMMSFDLEVRNPHGMPNPNEDEIIMIGIDSNVGVRKVISTKGDEFEHDPEMYFIEKVDSEKEMIESFIKTVKENNIDIIIGYNSDVFDFPYLKDRAKIWGLDLDLGVDGSGVKFIRRGFNNAATFKGLLHVDLYLVMRRYMSLDRYTLERVYFEFFGEEKIDVPGDRIYEFWDNGG
;
A
#
# COMPACT_ATOMS: atom_id res chain seq x y z
N MET A 1 -18.12 11.92 19.26
CA MET A 1 -17.19 10.81 18.96
C MET A 1 -17.97 9.65 18.39
N VAL A 2 -17.47 9.09 17.30
CA VAL A 2 -18.04 7.93 16.60
C VAL A 2 -17.18 6.70 16.87
N ARG A 3 -17.75 5.52 16.63
CA ARG A 3 -17.02 4.25 16.58
C ARG A 3 -17.12 3.65 15.19
N ARG A 4 -16.03 3.04 14.74
CA ARG A 4 -15.94 2.34 13.46
C ARG A 4 -15.20 1.03 13.66
N ASN A 5 -15.67 -0.01 12.99
CA ASN A 5 -14.92 -1.25 12.84
C ASN A 5 -14.42 -1.27 11.40
N ILE A 6 -13.11 -1.41 11.21
CA ILE A 6 -12.49 -1.46 9.88
C ILE A 6 -11.69 -2.73 9.69
N VAL A 7 -11.48 -3.17 8.45
CA VAL A 7 -10.39 -4.10 8.12
C VAL A 7 -9.15 -3.29 7.76
N LEU A 8 -8.04 -3.50 8.47
CA LEU A 8 -6.79 -2.77 8.22
C LEU A 8 -6.10 -3.29 6.95
N LEU A 9 -5.98 -2.45 5.93
CA LEU A 9 -5.34 -2.79 4.65
C LEU A 9 -3.92 -2.26 4.55
N ASP A 10 -3.69 -1.01 4.97
CA ASP A 10 -2.38 -0.36 4.86
C ASP A 10 -2.13 0.58 6.05
N ILE A 11 -0.86 0.90 6.27
CA ILE A 11 -0.44 1.86 7.30
C ILE A 11 0.79 2.64 6.83
N ASP A 12 0.78 3.93 7.09
CA ASP A 12 1.99 4.74 7.03
C ASP A 12 1.98 5.86 8.07
N TYR A 13 2.86 6.85 7.88
CA TYR A 13 2.79 8.11 8.59
C TYR A 13 3.16 9.25 7.65
N ILE A 14 2.65 10.44 7.95
CA ILE A 14 3.08 11.69 7.34
C ILE A 14 3.59 12.65 8.40
N THR A 15 4.28 13.71 7.99
CA THR A 15 4.68 14.80 8.87
C THR A 15 3.68 15.93 8.72
N TYR A 16 3.00 16.29 9.81
CA TYR A 16 2.06 17.41 9.89
C TYR A 16 2.48 18.31 11.06
N GLU A 17 2.66 19.61 10.80
CA GLU A 17 3.13 20.58 11.81
C GLU A 17 4.36 20.08 12.62
N GLU A 18 5.39 19.59 11.91
CA GLU A 18 6.64 19.03 12.48
C GLU A 18 6.47 17.77 13.36
N LYS A 19 5.27 17.16 13.35
CA LYS A 19 4.97 15.94 14.10
C LYS A 19 4.57 14.79 13.20
N PRO A 20 4.89 13.54 13.56
CA PRO A 20 4.39 12.40 12.82
C PRO A 20 2.90 12.16 13.12
N VAL A 21 2.12 11.89 12.09
CA VAL A 21 0.73 11.43 12.20
C VAL A 21 0.64 10.07 11.52
N ILE A 22 0.28 9.03 12.27
CA ILE A 22 0.03 7.71 11.74
C ILE A 22 -1.27 7.74 10.94
N ARG A 23 -1.27 7.10 9.76
CA ARG A 23 -2.47 6.89 8.96
C ARG A 23 -2.74 5.40 8.84
N LEU A 24 -3.92 4.96 9.27
CA LEU A 24 -4.43 3.62 9.08
C LEU A 24 -5.45 3.64 7.94
N PHE A 25 -5.22 2.85 6.90
CA PHE A 25 -6.13 2.73 5.78
C PHE A 25 -6.90 1.43 5.93
N GLY A 26 -8.22 1.50 5.83
CA GLY A 26 -9.04 0.30 5.89
C GLY A 26 -10.44 0.50 5.35
N LYS A 27 -11.21 -0.58 5.35
CA LYS A 27 -12.59 -0.60 4.87
C LYS A 27 -13.55 -0.72 6.03
N VAL A 28 -14.55 0.14 6.11
CA VAL A 28 -15.59 0.07 7.15
C VAL A 28 -16.40 -1.21 6.98
N LYS A 29 -16.57 -1.98 8.04
CA LYS A 29 -17.38 -3.21 8.02
C LYS A 29 -18.87 -2.89 8.00
N GLY A 30 -19.63 -3.64 7.21
CA GLY A 30 -21.10 -3.61 7.17
C GLY A 30 -21.64 -3.43 5.76
N GLU A 31 -22.96 -3.22 5.65
CA GLU A 31 -23.64 -3.07 4.35
C GLU A 31 -23.16 -1.84 3.55
N ASN A 32 -22.71 -0.79 4.26
CA ASN A 32 -22.17 0.43 3.67
C ASN A 32 -20.63 0.43 3.74
N SER A 33 -19.98 -0.60 3.21
CA SER A 33 -18.52 -0.68 3.17
C SER A 33 -17.94 0.39 2.24
N HIS A 34 -17.05 1.21 2.78
CA HIS A 34 -16.35 2.31 2.10
C HIS A 34 -14.96 2.49 2.72
N ASP A 35 -14.13 3.32 2.10
CA ASP A 35 -12.79 3.61 2.59
C ASP A 35 -12.80 4.46 3.85
N LEU A 36 -11.86 4.19 4.75
CA LEU A 36 -11.60 5.00 5.92
C LEU A 36 -10.10 5.22 6.11
N ILE A 37 -9.73 6.47 6.37
CA ILE A 37 -8.38 6.85 6.83
C ILE A 37 -8.48 7.29 8.29
N ALA A 38 -7.89 6.50 9.19
CA ALA A 38 -7.80 6.85 10.60
C ALA A 38 -6.47 7.55 10.90
N LEU A 39 -6.52 8.69 11.59
CA LEU A 39 -5.38 9.53 11.92
C LEU A 39 -5.06 9.44 13.42
N ASP A 40 -3.81 9.13 13.77
CA ASP A 40 -3.33 9.15 15.16
C ASP A 40 -2.06 10.03 15.27
N ASP A 41 -2.20 11.16 15.95
CA ASP A 41 -1.13 12.15 16.22
C ASP A 41 -0.56 12.02 17.64
N SER A 42 -0.96 10.99 18.40
CA SER A 42 -0.54 10.79 19.79
C SER A 42 0.71 9.92 19.94
N PHE A 43 1.06 9.14 18.91
CA PHE A 43 2.18 8.21 18.98
C PHE A 43 3.52 8.91 18.78
N VAL A 44 4.49 8.61 19.64
CA VAL A 44 5.84 9.22 19.59
C VAL A 44 6.93 8.17 19.36
N PRO A 45 7.94 8.47 18.53
CA PRO A 45 9.06 7.57 18.29
C PRO A 45 9.94 7.47 19.54
N TYR A 46 10.55 6.31 19.77
CA TYR A 46 11.46 6.12 20.89
C TYR A 46 12.49 5.02 20.62
N LEU A 47 13.55 5.01 21.42
CA LEU A 47 14.50 3.90 21.52
C LEU A 47 14.77 3.56 23.00
N TYR A 48 15.42 2.42 23.25
CA TYR A 48 15.89 2.08 24.60
C TYR A 48 17.41 2.12 24.69
N VAL A 49 17.92 2.71 25.77
CA VAL A 49 19.34 2.79 26.11
C VAL A 49 19.61 1.87 27.29
N LEU A 50 20.55 0.94 27.12
CA LEU A 50 21.08 0.11 28.19
C LEU A 50 22.32 0.81 28.78
N PRO A 51 22.31 1.22 30.05
CA PRO A 51 23.49 1.83 30.67
C PRO A 51 24.62 0.82 30.89
N SER A 52 25.87 1.29 30.85
CA SER A 52 27.07 0.49 31.14
C SER A 52 27.35 0.30 32.63
N GLY A 53 26.76 1.16 33.46
CA GLY A 53 26.87 1.12 34.91
C GLY A 53 25.74 1.87 35.59
N ASN A 54 26.07 2.98 36.26
CA ASN A 54 25.07 3.79 36.95
C ASN A 54 24.11 4.47 35.96
N ILE A 55 22.83 4.12 36.02
CA ILE A 55 21.77 4.69 35.19
C ILE A 55 21.60 6.20 35.37
N ASP A 56 21.82 6.73 36.58
CA ASP A 56 21.73 8.17 36.85
C ASP A 56 22.82 8.94 36.11
N LYS A 57 24.03 8.38 36.04
CA LYS A 57 25.10 8.97 35.24
C LYS A 57 24.72 9.00 33.77
N CYS A 58 24.21 7.88 33.24
CA CYS A 58 23.78 7.82 31.85
C CYS A 58 22.66 8.83 31.54
N VAL A 59 21.70 9.02 32.46
CA VAL A 59 20.66 10.05 32.34
C VAL A 59 21.26 11.47 32.34
N SER A 60 22.26 11.73 33.18
CA SER A 60 22.97 13.02 33.19
C SER A 60 23.71 13.28 31.89
N ASP A 61 24.48 12.32 31.38
CA ASP A 61 25.23 12.45 30.13
C ASP A 61 24.27 12.70 28.93
N LEU A 62 23.10 12.04 28.90
CA LEU A 62 22.07 12.29 27.87
C LEU A 62 21.48 13.71 27.95
N LYS A 63 21.29 14.23 29.17
CA LYS A 63 20.80 15.60 29.37
C LYS A 63 21.84 16.64 28.97
N GLU A 64 23.11 16.38 29.25
CA GLU A 64 24.23 17.22 28.83
C GLU A 64 24.28 17.33 27.29
N LEU A 65 24.20 16.20 26.57
CA LEU A 65 24.10 16.23 25.09
C LEU A 65 22.89 17.04 24.57
N LYS A 66 21.78 17.06 25.32
CA LYS A 66 20.61 17.86 24.96
C LYS A 66 20.82 19.35 25.22
N GLU A 67 21.46 19.70 26.34
CA GLU A 67 21.80 21.09 26.69
C GLU A 67 22.83 21.67 25.72
N GLU A 68 23.73 20.85 25.19
CA GLU A 68 24.70 21.21 24.15
C GLU A 68 24.11 21.25 22.73
N GLU A 69 22.80 21.02 22.59
CA GLU A 69 22.07 20.95 21.31
C GLU A 69 22.61 19.87 20.35
N GLU A 70 23.33 18.88 20.87
CA GLU A 70 23.86 17.77 20.07
C GLU A 70 22.78 16.75 19.70
N ILE A 71 21.82 16.55 20.61
CA ILE A 71 20.63 15.71 20.44
C ILE A 71 19.38 16.47 20.91
N ASP A 72 18.21 16.01 20.50
CA ASP A 72 16.95 16.45 21.09
C ASP A 72 16.04 15.24 21.37
N PHE A 73 15.25 15.32 22.43
CA PHE A 73 14.30 14.29 22.85
C PHE A 73 13.18 14.91 23.68
N THR A 74 11.97 14.37 23.63
CA THR A 74 10.80 14.90 24.33
C THR A 74 10.68 14.37 25.76
N VAL A 75 10.92 13.07 25.95
CA VAL A 75 10.72 12.38 27.23
C VAL A 75 11.87 11.42 27.50
N ILE A 76 12.30 11.37 28.77
CA ILE A 76 13.31 10.44 29.29
C ILE A 76 12.76 9.71 30.52
N GLU A 77 12.66 8.39 30.43
CA GLU A 77 12.05 7.55 31.47
C GLU A 77 12.96 6.38 31.82
N LYS A 78 13.12 6.07 33.11
CA LYS A 78 13.72 4.81 33.54
C LYS A 78 12.65 3.73 33.55
N VAL A 79 12.92 2.62 32.90
CA VAL A 79 11.97 1.50 32.75
C VAL A 79 12.67 0.18 33.02
N THR A 80 11.94 -0.78 33.60
CA THR A 80 12.43 -2.15 33.77
C THR A 80 11.83 -3.04 32.69
N LYS A 81 12.68 -3.69 31.90
CA LYS A 81 12.30 -4.63 30.83
C LYS A 81 13.05 -5.94 31.01
N LYS A 82 12.65 -6.98 30.29
CA LYS A 82 13.38 -8.26 30.27
C LYS A 82 14.43 -8.23 29.17
N ASP A 83 15.71 -8.35 29.53
CA ASP A 83 16.81 -8.62 28.60
C ASP A 83 17.19 -10.11 28.73
N PHE A 84 16.89 -10.91 27.71
CA PHE A 84 17.05 -12.38 27.76
C PHE A 84 16.46 -13.01 29.03
N GLN A 85 15.21 -12.66 29.36
CA GLN A 85 14.46 -13.07 30.56
C GLN A 85 14.96 -12.50 31.89
N VAL A 86 16.02 -11.69 31.90
CA VAL A 86 16.53 -11.04 33.11
C VAL A 86 15.94 -9.63 33.23
N PRO A 87 15.22 -9.31 34.32
CA PRO A 87 14.78 -7.94 34.60
C PRO A 87 15.98 -6.99 34.64
N THR A 88 15.98 -6.01 33.75
CA THR A 88 17.09 -5.07 33.53
C THR A 88 16.52 -3.66 33.39
N GLU A 89 17.21 -2.68 33.97
CA GLU A 89 16.84 -1.27 33.85
C GLU A 89 17.37 -0.69 32.53
N PHE A 90 16.48 0.00 31.82
CA PHE A 90 16.75 0.74 30.60
C PHE A 90 16.30 2.19 30.76
N ILE A 91 16.81 3.06 29.89
CA ILE A 91 16.25 4.39 29.69
C ILE A 91 15.45 4.35 28.39
N LYS A 92 14.15 4.65 28.46
CA LYS A 92 13.32 4.91 27.27
C LYS A 92 13.49 6.38 26.91
N LEU A 93 13.94 6.64 25.69
CA LEU A 93 14.15 7.99 25.17
C LEU A 93 13.18 8.21 24.01
N SER A 94 12.24 9.15 24.18
CA SER A 94 11.23 9.49 23.16
C SER A 94 11.62 10.75 22.41
N PHE A 95 11.32 10.83 21.13
CA PHE A 95 11.70 11.94 20.25
C PHE A 95 10.47 12.66 19.71
N ASN A 96 10.68 13.82 19.08
CA ASN A 96 9.59 14.56 18.44
C ASN A 96 9.24 13.96 17.09
N HIS A 97 10.23 13.58 16.28
CA HIS A 97 10.02 13.06 14.94
C HIS A 97 10.76 11.73 14.68
N PRO A 98 10.23 10.79 13.86
CA PRO A 98 10.87 9.50 13.64
C PRO A 98 12.27 9.57 13.04
N GLN A 99 12.56 10.64 12.29
CA GLN A 99 13.88 10.89 11.72
C GLN A 99 14.94 11.28 12.76
N ASP A 100 14.52 11.71 13.95
CA ASP A 100 15.44 12.04 15.05
C ASP A 100 16.13 10.79 15.60
N VAL A 101 15.47 9.64 15.56
CA VAL A 101 16.03 8.36 16.02
C VAL A 101 17.31 8.00 15.26
N PRO A 102 17.32 7.86 13.92
CA PRO A 102 18.54 7.59 13.18
C PRO A 102 19.53 8.77 13.20
N LYS A 103 19.05 10.01 13.34
CA LYS A 103 19.90 11.21 13.41
C LYS A 103 20.75 11.25 14.67
N TYR A 104 20.19 10.87 15.83
CA TYR A 104 20.85 11.03 17.13
C TYR A 104 21.42 9.73 17.71
N ARG A 105 21.00 8.54 17.24
CA ARG A 105 21.43 7.26 17.83
C ARG A 105 22.94 7.07 17.91
N ASP A 106 23.71 7.54 16.92
CA ASP A 106 25.16 7.31 16.90
C ASP A 106 25.85 8.15 18.00
N LYS A 107 25.43 9.41 18.19
CA LYS A 107 25.92 10.25 19.30
C LYS A 107 25.58 9.67 20.67
N ILE A 108 24.37 9.13 20.81
CA ILE A 108 23.92 8.47 22.03
C ILE A 108 24.76 7.21 22.28
N TRP A 109 25.05 6.43 21.23
CA TRP A 109 25.87 5.23 21.30
C TRP A 109 27.30 5.51 21.74
N ASP A 110 27.88 6.63 21.31
CA ASP A 110 29.27 7.00 21.60
C ASP A 110 29.51 7.42 23.07
N LEU A 111 28.46 7.63 23.86
CA LEU A 111 28.58 7.90 25.29
C LEU A 111 29.17 6.69 26.03
N SER A 112 30.24 6.93 26.80
CA SER A 112 30.87 5.89 27.64
C SER A 112 29.94 5.27 28.70
N SER A 113 28.87 5.98 29.08
CA SER A 113 27.83 5.52 29.99
C SER A 113 26.77 4.64 29.32
N VAL A 114 26.78 4.53 27.99
CA VAL A 114 25.89 3.68 27.20
C VAL A 114 26.61 2.38 26.87
N LYS A 115 25.98 1.25 27.20
CA LYS A 115 26.46 -0.08 26.83
C LYS A 115 25.93 -0.49 25.47
N GLN A 116 24.65 -0.22 25.23
CA GLN A 116 23.97 -0.65 24.02
C GLN A 116 22.67 0.14 23.80
N LEU A 117 22.36 0.41 22.53
CA LEU A 117 21.02 0.80 22.10
C LEU A 117 20.22 -0.43 21.68
N ARG A 118 18.93 -0.43 22.01
CA ARG A 118 17.96 -1.43 21.57
C ARG A 118 16.89 -0.74 20.73
N GLU A 119 16.33 -1.50 19.80
CA GLU A 119 15.03 -1.18 19.21
C GLU A 119 14.98 0.16 18.43
N HIS A 120 16.14 0.68 18.05
CA HIS A 120 16.32 1.95 17.34
C HIS A 120 16.21 1.82 15.80
N ASP A 121 15.99 0.62 15.29
CA ASP A 121 15.93 0.27 13.87
C ASP A 121 14.57 -0.28 13.44
N ILE A 122 13.56 -0.19 14.33
CA ILE A 122 12.18 -0.54 14.00
C ILE A 122 11.51 0.66 13.34
N PRO A 123 11.03 0.55 12.09
CA PRO A 123 10.31 1.63 11.42
C PRO A 123 9.10 2.11 12.22
N PHE A 124 8.85 3.41 12.23
CA PHE A 124 7.86 4.05 13.10
C PHE A 124 6.44 3.49 12.98
N TYR A 125 5.95 3.27 11.76
CA TYR A 125 4.64 2.67 11.54
C TYR A 125 4.57 1.20 11.99
N ARG A 126 5.66 0.43 11.88
CA ARG A 126 5.73 -0.95 12.40
C ARG A 126 5.76 -0.96 13.91
N ARG A 127 6.47 -0.01 14.50
CA ARG A 127 6.48 0.21 15.95
C ARG A 127 5.06 0.47 16.47
N TYR A 128 4.30 1.31 15.78
CA TYR A 128 2.89 1.58 16.12
C TYR A 128 2.03 0.30 16.11
N LEU A 129 2.17 -0.54 15.09
CA LEU A 129 1.47 -1.84 15.04
C LEU A 129 1.87 -2.74 16.22
N ILE A 130 3.17 -2.87 16.51
CA ILE A 130 3.69 -3.73 17.57
C ILE A 130 3.20 -3.27 18.95
N ASP A 131 3.33 -1.98 19.25
CA ASP A 131 3.02 -1.42 20.56
C ASP A 131 1.54 -1.49 20.89
N ASN A 132 0.67 -1.34 19.88
CA ASN A 132 -0.78 -1.45 20.01
C ASN A 132 -1.31 -2.86 19.70
N ALA A 133 -0.43 -3.84 19.45
CA ALA A 133 -0.77 -5.21 19.09
C ALA A 133 -1.73 -5.34 17.88
N LEU A 134 -1.60 -4.44 16.91
CA LEU A 134 -2.46 -4.38 15.73
C LEU A 134 -2.06 -5.44 14.69
N VAL A 135 -3.07 -6.15 14.20
CA VAL A 135 -2.90 -7.21 13.20
C VAL A 135 -3.34 -6.70 11.83
N PRO A 136 -2.42 -6.56 10.84
CA PRO A 136 -2.78 -6.25 9.47
C PRO A 136 -3.77 -7.27 8.89
N MET A 137 -4.65 -6.82 8.01
CA MET A 137 -5.75 -7.61 7.41
C MET A 137 -6.78 -8.14 8.43
N GLY A 138 -6.64 -7.80 9.72
CA GLY A 138 -7.64 -8.04 10.75
C GLY A 138 -8.55 -6.83 10.96
N GLU A 139 -9.60 -7.05 11.75
CA GLU A 139 -10.51 -5.99 12.17
C GLU A 139 -9.88 -5.12 13.26
N LEU A 140 -10.07 -3.81 13.16
CA LEU A 140 -9.74 -2.83 14.18
C LEU A 140 -11.00 -2.10 14.64
N GLU A 141 -11.14 -1.94 15.96
CA GLU A 141 -12.11 -1.06 16.57
C GLU A 141 -11.48 0.33 16.79
N LEU A 142 -12.11 1.34 16.19
CA LEU A 142 -11.68 2.73 16.21
C LEU A 142 -12.68 3.59 16.99
N GLU A 143 -12.19 4.61 17.66
CA GLU A 143 -13.01 5.67 18.26
C GLU A 143 -12.37 7.03 18.00
N GLY A 144 -13.17 7.99 17.57
CA GLY A 144 -12.65 9.27 17.13
C GLY A 144 -13.71 10.29 16.72
N GLU A 145 -13.26 11.33 16.05
CA GLU A 145 -14.07 12.38 15.46
C GLU A 145 -13.91 12.34 13.93
N ILE A 146 -15.04 12.38 13.21
CA ILE A 146 -15.03 12.49 11.75
C ILE A 146 -14.66 13.92 11.40
N ILE A 147 -13.73 14.09 10.46
CA ILE A 147 -13.31 15.39 9.96
C ILE A 147 -13.49 15.44 8.45
N ASP A 148 -13.76 16.63 7.92
CA ASP A 148 -14.07 16.81 6.49
C ASP A 148 -12.81 16.80 5.62
N SER A 149 -11.63 17.10 6.18
CA SER A 149 -10.37 17.14 5.44
C SER A 149 -9.16 17.04 6.36
N PHE A 150 -8.03 16.60 5.78
CA PHE A 150 -6.71 16.60 6.41
C PHE A 150 -5.62 16.71 5.34
N GLU A 151 -4.79 17.76 5.39
CA GLU A 151 -3.76 18.06 4.38
C GLU A 151 -4.34 18.15 2.96
N THR A 152 -3.97 17.22 2.08
CA THR A 152 -4.43 17.12 0.69
C THR A 152 -5.60 16.14 0.52
N ILE A 153 -6.10 15.58 1.62
CA ILE A 153 -7.19 14.60 1.62
C ILE A 153 -8.48 15.32 2.00
N GLU A 154 -9.48 15.20 1.15
CA GLU A 154 -10.84 15.65 1.43
C GLU A 154 -11.72 14.42 1.58
N SER A 155 -12.59 14.43 2.60
CA SER A 155 -13.60 13.38 2.75
C SER A 155 -14.67 13.59 1.69
N ASP A 156 -15.07 12.50 1.04
CA ASP A 156 -16.36 12.44 0.37
C ASP A 156 -17.26 11.54 1.22
N ASN A 157 -18.45 12.03 1.57
CA ASN A 157 -19.32 11.31 2.50
C ASN A 157 -19.83 9.95 1.96
N ASP A 158 -19.57 9.65 0.69
CA ASP A 158 -20.06 8.47 -0.02
C ASP A 158 -18.98 7.39 -0.25
N SER A 159 -17.68 7.72 -0.29
CA SER A 159 -16.60 6.75 -0.58
C SER A 159 -15.42 6.78 0.40
N LEU A 160 -15.15 7.90 1.08
CA LEU A 160 -14.02 8.06 2.01
C LEU A 160 -14.40 8.83 3.30
N GLU A 161 -14.30 8.14 4.43
CA GLU A 161 -14.37 8.75 5.77
C GLU A 161 -12.96 9.05 6.33
N ILE A 162 -12.76 10.24 6.91
CA ILE A 162 -11.53 10.56 7.65
C ILE A 162 -11.86 10.60 9.15
N LEU A 163 -11.17 9.77 9.93
CA LEU A 163 -11.41 9.63 11.37
C LEU A 163 -10.17 10.03 12.17
N LYS A 164 -10.22 11.17 12.87
CA LYS A 164 -9.20 11.52 13.86
C LYS A 164 -9.43 10.73 15.14
N LEU A 165 -8.48 9.86 15.49
CA LEU A 165 -8.59 8.97 16.64
C LEU A 165 -8.50 9.74 17.95
N SER A 166 -9.41 9.42 18.88
CA SER A 166 -9.38 9.95 20.25
C SER A 166 -8.66 9.03 21.23
N LYS A 167 -8.41 7.78 20.80
CA LYS A 167 -7.69 6.74 21.54
C LYS A 167 -6.99 5.80 20.55
N ALA A 168 -5.97 5.10 21.04
CA ALA A 168 -5.33 4.05 20.27
C ALA A 168 -6.36 3.00 19.78
N PRO A 169 -6.22 2.52 18.53
CA PRO A 169 -7.07 1.48 17.98
C PRO A 169 -6.89 0.16 18.74
N VAL A 170 -7.90 -0.69 18.69
CA VAL A 170 -7.88 -2.01 19.34
C VAL A 170 -8.12 -3.08 18.29
N THR A 171 -7.37 -4.18 18.34
CA THR A 171 -7.65 -5.34 17.48
C THR A 171 -8.92 -6.04 17.90
N GLY A 172 -9.83 -6.19 16.94
CA GLY A 172 -11.06 -6.98 17.03
C GLY A 172 -10.85 -8.39 16.50
N ASN A 173 -11.73 -8.85 15.60
CA ASN A 173 -11.61 -10.16 14.97
C ASN A 173 -10.39 -10.23 14.03
N THR A 174 -9.63 -11.33 14.09
CA THR A 174 -8.46 -11.57 13.23
C THR A 174 -8.64 -12.77 12.29
N ASP A 175 -9.85 -13.33 12.25
CA ASP A 175 -10.23 -14.32 11.24
C ASP A 175 -10.10 -13.72 9.84
N PHE A 176 -9.99 -14.61 8.84
CA PHE A 176 -9.92 -14.20 7.44
C PHE A 176 -11.14 -13.37 7.05
N GLN A 177 -10.89 -12.21 6.46
CA GLN A 177 -11.90 -11.27 6.00
C GLN A 177 -12.22 -11.50 4.52
N ASP A 178 -13.44 -11.21 4.11
CA ASP A 178 -13.80 -11.19 2.69
C ASP A 178 -13.27 -9.92 2.05
N PHE A 179 -12.52 -10.07 0.96
CA PHE A 179 -11.93 -8.95 0.20
C PHE A 179 -12.57 -8.84 -1.18
N ARG A 180 -12.78 -7.61 -1.63
CA ARG A 180 -13.17 -7.24 -2.99
C ARG A 180 -11.92 -7.24 -3.85
N MET A 181 -11.73 -8.31 -4.61
CA MET A 181 -10.55 -8.56 -5.42
C MET A 181 -10.86 -8.36 -6.90
N MET A 182 -9.99 -7.66 -7.59
CA MET A 182 -10.06 -7.43 -9.03
C MET A 182 -8.76 -7.87 -9.68
N SER A 183 -8.86 -8.61 -10.78
CA SER A 183 -7.75 -8.86 -11.69
C SER A 183 -7.87 -8.03 -12.94
N PHE A 184 -6.74 -7.63 -13.51
CA PHE A 184 -6.71 -6.94 -14.80
C PHE A 184 -5.52 -7.37 -15.65
N ASP A 185 -5.62 -7.13 -16.95
CA ASP A 185 -4.61 -7.43 -17.97
C ASP A 185 -4.69 -6.38 -19.10
N LEU A 186 -3.55 -6.02 -19.69
CA LEU A 186 -3.47 -5.06 -20.78
C LEU A 186 -3.12 -5.73 -22.11
N GLU A 187 -3.82 -5.33 -23.16
CA GLU A 187 -3.39 -5.60 -24.54
C GLU A 187 -2.93 -4.31 -25.20
N VAL A 188 -1.80 -4.39 -25.92
CA VAL A 188 -1.10 -3.23 -26.47
C VAL A 188 -0.82 -3.43 -27.96
N ARG A 189 -1.08 -2.40 -28.78
CA ARG A 189 -0.83 -2.45 -30.23
C ARG A 189 0.67 -2.41 -30.51
N ASN A 190 1.27 -3.54 -30.87
CA ASN A 190 2.73 -3.74 -30.90
C ASN A 190 3.34 -4.04 -32.30
N PRO A 191 3.16 -3.17 -33.31
CA PRO A 191 3.58 -3.42 -34.70
C PRO A 191 5.10 -3.54 -34.91
N HIS A 192 5.90 -3.14 -33.91
CA HIS A 192 7.36 -3.14 -33.96
C HIS A 192 7.99 -4.14 -32.97
N GLY A 193 7.21 -5.08 -32.43
CA GLY A 193 7.68 -6.14 -31.54
C GLY A 193 7.42 -5.82 -30.07
N MET A 194 8.48 -5.56 -29.30
CA MET A 194 8.32 -5.20 -27.88
C MET A 194 7.63 -3.84 -27.76
N PRO A 195 6.51 -3.71 -27.02
CA PRO A 195 5.76 -2.47 -26.93
C PRO A 195 6.58 -1.30 -26.37
N ASN A 196 6.45 -0.13 -26.99
CA ASN A 196 7.04 1.13 -26.55
C ASN A 196 5.94 2.09 -26.07
N PRO A 197 5.88 2.44 -24.77
CA PRO A 197 4.80 3.28 -24.25
C PRO A 197 4.74 4.68 -24.85
N ASN A 198 5.79 5.18 -25.53
CA ASN A 198 5.72 6.48 -26.19
C ASN A 198 4.99 6.45 -27.54
N GLU A 199 4.81 5.26 -28.13
CA GLU A 199 4.33 5.08 -29.50
C GLU A 199 3.09 4.18 -29.51
N ASP A 200 3.21 3.01 -28.88
CA ASP A 200 2.25 1.91 -28.96
C ASP A 200 1.12 2.07 -27.93
N GLU A 201 -0.12 2.24 -28.38
CA GLU A 201 -1.28 2.44 -27.52
C GLU A 201 -1.80 1.16 -26.85
N ILE A 202 -2.37 1.32 -25.65
CA ILE A 202 -3.21 0.31 -25.03
C ILE A 202 -4.50 0.23 -25.86
N ILE A 203 -4.83 -0.98 -26.28
CA ILE A 203 -6.01 -1.25 -27.12
C ILE A 203 -7.15 -1.90 -26.35
N MET A 204 -6.83 -2.67 -25.31
CA MET A 204 -7.84 -3.26 -24.42
C MET A 204 -7.34 -3.33 -22.98
N ILE A 205 -8.28 -3.20 -22.03
CA ILE A 205 -8.08 -3.53 -20.62
C ILE A 205 -9.12 -4.58 -20.24
N GLY A 206 -8.66 -5.80 -19.96
CA GLY A 206 -9.49 -6.87 -19.42
C GLY A 206 -9.60 -6.76 -17.91
N ILE A 207 -10.79 -6.95 -17.36
CA ILE A 207 -11.08 -6.88 -15.92
C ILE A 207 -12.01 -8.03 -15.54
N ASP A 208 -11.68 -8.72 -14.45
CA ASP A 208 -12.58 -9.69 -13.79
C ASP A 208 -12.43 -9.58 -12.26
N SER A 209 -13.48 -9.90 -11.51
CA SER A 209 -13.49 -9.72 -10.05
C SER A 209 -14.40 -10.71 -9.33
N ASN A 210 -14.15 -10.91 -8.03
CA ASN A 210 -15.03 -11.71 -7.19
C ASN A 210 -16.30 -10.97 -6.73
N VAL A 211 -16.48 -9.71 -7.13
CA VAL A 211 -17.65 -8.86 -6.82
C VAL A 211 -18.56 -8.68 -8.03
N GLY A 212 -18.38 -9.48 -9.08
CA GLY A 212 -19.28 -9.51 -10.25
C GLY A 212 -18.98 -8.44 -11.31
N VAL A 213 -17.87 -7.72 -11.19
CA VAL A 213 -17.35 -6.87 -12.27
C VAL A 213 -16.61 -7.75 -13.25
N ARG A 214 -17.12 -7.81 -14.48
CA ARG A 214 -16.48 -8.40 -15.64
C ARG A 214 -16.55 -7.39 -16.78
N LYS A 215 -15.42 -6.99 -17.32
CA LYS A 215 -15.35 -5.91 -18.30
C LYS A 215 -14.17 -6.07 -19.25
N VAL A 216 -14.36 -5.74 -20.52
CA VAL A 216 -13.28 -5.49 -21.48
C VAL A 216 -13.47 -4.07 -22.01
N ILE A 217 -12.59 -3.16 -21.60
CA ILE A 217 -12.64 -1.76 -22.05
C ILE A 217 -11.81 -1.68 -23.33
N SER A 218 -12.40 -1.19 -24.42
CA SER A 218 -11.80 -1.29 -25.76
C SER A 218 -12.15 -0.08 -26.62
N THR A 219 -11.27 0.32 -27.52
CA THR A 219 -11.61 1.36 -28.53
C THR A 219 -12.34 0.80 -29.77
N LYS A 220 -12.56 -0.52 -29.81
CA LYS A 220 -13.34 -1.23 -30.84
C LYS A 220 -14.36 -2.17 -30.20
N GLY A 221 -15.33 -2.62 -31.00
CA GLY A 221 -16.40 -3.51 -30.56
C GLY A 221 -17.81 -2.95 -30.78
N ASP A 222 -17.99 -2.01 -31.72
CA ASP A 222 -19.30 -1.43 -32.05
C ASP A 222 -20.31 -2.52 -32.48
N GLU A 223 -19.85 -3.62 -33.07
CA GLU A 223 -20.65 -4.77 -33.45
C GLU A 223 -21.28 -5.51 -32.26
N PHE A 224 -20.75 -5.31 -31.04
CA PHE A 224 -21.20 -5.98 -29.83
C PHE A 224 -22.14 -5.12 -28.97
N GLU A 225 -22.38 -3.85 -29.32
CA GLU A 225 -23.16 -2.89 -28.51
C GLU A 225 -24.58 -3.39 -28.16
N HIS A 226 -25.16 -4.23 -29.02
CA HIS A 226 -26.51 -4.78 -28.85
C HIS A 226 -26.53 -6.30 -28.68
N ASP A 227 -25.37 -6.92 -28.49
CA ASP A 227 -25.26 -8.34 -28.23
C ASP A 227 -25.39 -8.62 -26.72
N PRO A 228 -26.49 -9.24 -26.26
CA PRO A 228 -26.69 -9.52 -24.85
C PRO A 228 -25.67 -10.52 -24.27
N GLU A 229 -24.99 -11.31 -25.10
CA GLU A 229 -23.94 -12.23 -24.66
C GLU A 229 -22.59 -11.51 -24.46
N MET A 230 -22.41 -10.32 -25.05
CA MET A 230 -21.19 -9.51 -24.99
C MET A 230 -21.34 -8.26 -24.11
N TYR A 231 -22.28 -8.27 -23.17
CA TYR A 231 -22.59 -7.16 -22.26
C TYR A 231 -21.40 -6.62 -21.44
N PHE A 232 -20.31 -7.38 -21.36
CA PHE A 232 -19.09 -7.03 -20.64
C PHE A 232 -18.12 -6.18 -21.49
N ILE A 233 -18.36 -6.01 -22.79
CA ILE A 233 -17.53 -5.15 -23.64
C ILE A 233 -17.98 -3.70 -23.45
N GLU A 234 -17.07 -2.85 -22.99
CA GLU A 234 -17.27 -1.40 -22.89
C GLU A 234 -16.46 -0.73 -24.01
N LYS A 235 -17.15 -0.28 -25.06
CA LYS A 235 -16.53 0.51 -26.12
C LYS A 235 -16.37 1.96 -25.67
N VAL A 236 -15.15 2.48 -25.80
CA VAL A 236 -14.79 3.88 -25.55
C VAL A 236 -14.20 4.52 -26.81
N ASP A 237 -14.12 5.86 -26.86
CA ASP A 237 -13.68 6.57 -28.07
C ASP A 237 -12.16 6.79 -28.13
N SER A 238 -11.46 6.63 -27.00
CA SER A 238 -10.02 6.86 -26.93
C SER A 238 -9.33 6.04 -25.83
N GLU A 239 -8.01 5.89 -25.95
CA GLU A 239 -7.18 5.32 -24.88
C GLU A 239 -7.30 6.13 -23.57
N LYS A 240 -7.47 7.46 -23.68
CA LYS A 240 -7.71 8.30 -22.50
C LYS A 240 -8.96 7.84 -21.73
N GLU A 241 -10.08 7.67 -22.43
CA GLU A 241 -11.33 7.19 -21.84
C GLU A 241 -11.21 5.75 -21.31
N MET A 242 -10.37 4.93 -21.95
CA MET A 242 -10.09 3.57 -21.48
C MET A 242 -9.42 3.58 -20.10
N ILE A 243 -8.40 4.42 -19.92
CA ILE A 243 -7.69 4.59 -18.66
C ILE A 243 -8.61 5.21 -17.60
N GLU A 244 -9.41 6.22 -17.96
CA GLU A 244 -10.41 6.82 -17.06
C GLU A 244 -11.45 5.79 -16.61
N SER A 245 -11.94 4.95 -17.53
CA SER A 245 -12.90 3.88 -17.22
C SER A 245 -12.28 2.79 -16.33
N PHE A 246 -11.00 2.45 -16.50
CA PHE A 246 -10.29 1.56 -15.58
C PHE A 246 -10.22 2.16 -14.16
N ILE A 247 -9.77 3.41 -14.02
CA ILE A 247 -9.69 4.12 -12.73
C ILE A 247 -11.06 4.16 -12.05
N LYS A 248 -12.08 4.57 -12.81
CA LYS A 248 -13.46 4.63 -12.36
C LYS A 248 -13.96 3.26 -11.90
N THR A 249 -13.67 2.21 -12.67
CA THR A 249 -14.09 0.84 -12.35
C THR A 249 -13.46 0.35 -11.05
N VAL A 250 -12.19 0.66 -10.77
CA VAL A 250 -11.56 0.34 -9.47
C VAL A 250 -12.23 1.09 -8.31
N LYS A 251 -12.46 2.40 -8.46
CA LYS A 251 -13.01 3.27 -7.40
C LYS A 251 -14.48 2.97 -7.09
N GLU A 252 -15.35 2.95 -8.10
CA GLU A 252 -16.80 2.73 -7.92
C GLU A 252 -17.12 1.35 -7.35
N ASN A 253 -16.26 0.36 -7.63
CA ASN A 253 -16.42 -0.98 -7.09
C ASN A 253 -15.69 -1.19 -5.77
N ASN A 254 -15.15 -0.13 -5.16
CA ASN A 254 -14.53 -0.16 -3.83
C ASN A 254 -13.56 -1.36 -3.69
N ILE A 255 -12.63 -1.51 -4.63
CA ILE A 255 -11.72 -2.65 -4.66
C ILE A 255 -10.71 -2.56 -3.51
N ASP A 256 -10.42 -3.71 -2.88
CA ASP A 256 -9.47 -3.83 -1.77
C ASP A 256 -8.10 -4.31 -2.26
N ILE A 257 -8.11 -5.22 -3.24
CA ILE A 257 -6.92 -5.88 -3.77
C ILE A 257 -6.99 -5.93 -5.29
N ILE A 258 -5.98 -5.36 -5.95
CA ILE A 258 -5.73 -5.59 -7.37
C ILE A 258 -4.72 -6.73 -7.54
N ILE A 259 -5.03 -7.64 -8.45
CA ILE A 259 -4.26 -8.82 -8.77
C ILE A 259 -3.85 -8.72 -10.25
N GLY A 260 -2.64 -9.12 -10.57
CA GLY A 260 -2.17 -9.22 -11.96
C GLY A 260 -1.14 -10.31 -12.11
N TYR A 261 -0.66 -10.53 -13.34
CA TYR A 261 0.42 -11.47 -13.61
C TYR A 261 1.54 -10.75 -14.36
N ASN A 262 2.69 -10.54 -13.71
CA ASN A 262 3.78 -9.69 -14.20
C ASN A 262 3.40 -8.18 -14.27
N SER A 263 2.36 -7.79 -13.52
CA SER A 263 1.83 -6.44 -13.44
C SER A 263 2.77 -5.43 -12.78
N ASP A 264 3.68 -5.89 -11.91
CA ASP A 264 4.73 -5.03 -11.33
C ASP A 264 5.74 -4.55 -12.38
N VAL A 265 5.95 -5.36 -13.44
CA VAL A 265 7.02 -5.16 -14.42
C VAL A 265 6.49 -4.59 -15.74
N PHE A 266 5.29 -4.98 -16.16
CA PHE A 266 4.71 -4.56 -17.44
C PHE A 266 3.49 -3.67 -17.23
N ASP A 267 2.37 -4.21 -16.73
CA ASP A 267 1.07 -3.54 -16.82
C ASP A 267 1.02 -2.18 -16.15
N PHE A 268 1.34 -2.09 -14.84
CA PHE A 268 1.29 -0.80 -14.15
C PHE A 268 2.32 0.22 -14.66
N PRO A 269 3.60 -0.15 -14.92
CA PRO A 269 4.54 0.76 -15.55
C PRO A 269 4.04 1.30 -16.89
N TYR A 270 3.53 0.41 -17.76
CA TYR A 270 3.03 0.78 -19.08
C TYR A 270 1.81 1.69 -18.99
N LEU A 271 0.82 1.31 -18.17
CA LEU A 271 -0.38 2.10 -17.90
C LEU A 271 -0.05 3.49 -17.37
N LYS A 272 0.95 3.61 -16.47
CA LYS A 272 1.37 4.91 -15.93
C LYS A 272 1.98 5.80 -17.02
N ASP A 273 2.87 5.24 -17.84
CA ASP A 273 3.54 6.01 -18.89
C ASP A 273 2.53 6.48 -19.95
N ARG A 274 1.56 5.63 -20.32
CA ARG A 274 0.45 6.00 -21.22
C ARG A 274 -0.50 7.03 -20.60
N ALA A 275 -0.90 6.86 -19.34
CA ALA A 275 -1.73 7.83 -18.63
C ALA A 275 -1.11 9.23 -18.63
N LYS A 276 0.22 9.31 -18.44
CA LYS A 276 0.96 10.57 -18.45
C LYS A 276 0.90 11.30 -19.80
N ILE A 277 0.90 10.58 -20.93
CA ILE A 277 0.75 11.18 -22.27
C ILE A 277 -0.59 11.93 -22.38
N TRP A 278 -1.63 11.38 -21.75
CA TRP A 278 -2.97 11.95 -21.71
C TRP A 278 -3.19 12.99 -20.60
N GLY A 279 -2.16 13.29 -19.80
CA GLY A 279 -2.26 14.20 -18.66
C GLY A 279 -3.09 13.64 -17.50
N LEU A 280 -3.22 12.31 -17.42
CA LEU A 280 -3.89 11.61 -16.33
C LEU A 280 -2.89 11.16 -15.26
N ASP A 281 -3.36 11.09 -14.01
CA ASP A 281 -2.67 10.36 -12.94
C ASP A 281 -3.45 9.08 -12.61
N LEU A 282 -2.74 8.01 -12.26
CA LEU A 282 -3.36 6.75 -11.83
C LEU A 282 -3.65 6.83 -10.33
N ASP A 283 -4.57 7.71 -9.96
CA ASP A 283 -4.95 8.13 -8.61
C ASP A 283 -5.78 7.08 -7.84
N LEU A 284 -5.32 5.82 -7.87
CA LEU A 284 -5.98 4.67 -7.24
C LEU A 284 -5.72 4.56 -5.74
N GLY A 285 -4.84 5.40 -5.18
CA GLY A 285 -4.66 5.48 -3.73
C GLY A 285 -5.92 6.03 -3.06
N VAL A 286 -6.26 5.48 -1.90
CA VAL A 286 -7.40 5.92 -1.06
C VAL A 286 -7.25 7.38 -0.62
N ASP A 287 -6.02 7.88 -0.48
CA ASP A 287 -5.73 9.30 -0.22
C ASP A 287 -5.66 10.17 -1.50
N GLY A 288 -6.15 9.65 -2.64
CA GLY A 288 -6.08 10.30 -3.94
C GLY A 288 -4.68 10.27 -4.58
N SER A 289 -3.71 9.59 -3.98
CA SER A 289 -2.36 9.53 -4.55
C SER A 289 -2.24 8.57 -5.74
N GLY A 290 -1.42 8.97 -6.72
CA GLY A 290 -1.05 8.13 -7.85
C GLY A 290 -0.15 6.94 -7.50
N VAL A 291 -0.08 5.96 -8.41
CA VAL A 291 0.79 4.78 -8.27
C VAL A 291 2.26 5.15 -8.03
N LYS A 292 2.88 4.50 -7.03
CA LYS A 292 4.32 4.60 -6.75
C LYS A 292 5.02 3.28 -7.03
N PHE A 293 6.25 3.37 -7.51
CA PHE A 293 7.11 2.23 -7.74
C PHE A 293 8.21 2.17 -6.69
N ILE A 294 8.21 1.12 -5.88
CA ILE A 294 9.24 0.90 -4.87
C ILE A 294 10.14 -0.25 -5.30
N ARG A 295 11.43 -0.16 -4.98
CA ARG A 295 12.38 -1.22 -5.29
C ARG A 295 12.08 -2.47 -4.46
N ARG A 296 11.89 -3.61 -5.13
CA ARG A 296 11.67 -4.93 -4.52
C ARG A 296 12.65 -5.95 -5.11
N GLY A 297 13.82 -6.03 -4.49
CA GLY A 297 14.92 -6.84 -5.02
C GLY A 297 15.53 -6.22 -6.28
N PHE A 298 15.47 -6.96 -7.40
CA PHE A 298 15.95 -6.51 -8.71
C PHE A 298 14.91 -5.74 -9.53
N ASN A 299 13.62 -5.92 -9.22
CA ASN A 299 12.52 -5.26 -9.92
C ASN A 299 11.91 -4.15 -9.06
N ASN A 300 11.07 -3.31 -9.67
CA ASN A 300 10.18 -2.43 -8.95
C ASN A 300 8.85 -3.13 -8.69
N ALA A 301 8.10 -2.67 -7.69
CA ALA A 301 6.74 -3.09 -7.43
C ALA A 301 5.81 -1.87 -7.40
N ALA A 302 4.65 -1.99 -8.05
CA ALA A 302 3.59 -1.00 -8.01
C ALA A 302 2.94 -1.02 -6.63
N THR A 303 2.72 0.17 -6.06
CA THR A 303 2.15 0.36 -4.73
C THR A 303 1.19 1.53 -4.72
N PHE A 304 0.12 1.38 -3.94
CA PHE A 304 -0.94 2.35 -3.73
C PHE A 304 -1.17 2.51 -2.24
N LYS A 305 -1.67 3.67 -1.82
CA LYS A 305 -2.03 3.90 -0.41
C LYS A 305 -3.42 3.35 -0.14
N GLY A 306 -3.55 2.44 0.81
CA GLY A 306 -4.84 1.83 1.17
C GLY A 306 -5.42 0.81 0.18
N LEU A 307 -4.82 0.66 -1.01
CA LEU A 307 -5.19 -0.35 -2.00
C LEU A 307 -4.05 -1.37 -2.15
N LEU A 308 -4.36 -2.65 -1.93
CA LEU A 308 -3.34 -3.70 -2.01
C LEU A 308 -3.11 -4.13 -3.46
N HIS A 309 -1.86 -4.42 -3.79
CA HIS A 309 -1.48 -5.00 -5.09
C HIS A 309 -0.75 -6.34 -4.88
N VAL A 310 -1.18 -7.36 -5.62
CA VAL A 310 -0.57 -8.69 -5.63
C VAL A 310 -0.23 -9.12 -7.06
N ASP A 311 1.05 -9.08 -7.41
CA ASP A 311 1.56 -9.71 -8.62
C ASP A 311 1.73 -11.23 -8.43
N LEU A 312 0.87 -12.01 -9.09
CA LEU A 312 0.86 -13.46 -9.02
C LEU A 312 2.13 -14.09 -9.59
N TYR A 313 2.83 -13.45 -10.53
CA TYR A 313 4.08 -14.01 -11.07
C TYR A 313 5.10 -14.25 -9.95
N LEU A 314 5.22 -13.32 -9.00
CA LEU A 314 6.11 -13.47 -7.84
C LEU A 314 5.64 -14.55 -6.87
N VAL A 315 4.33 -14.71 -6.72
CA VAL A 315 3.73 -15.77 -5.89
C VAL A 315 4.04 -17.14 -6.51
N MET A 316 3.82 -17.30 -7.81
CA MET A 316 4.09 -18.55 -8.53
C MET A 316 5.57 -18.91 -8.45
N ARG A 317 6.48 -17.95 -8.66
CA ARG A 317 7.93 -18.18 -8.51
C ARG A 317 8.36 -18.59 -7.11
N ARG A 318 7.61 -18.21 -6.08
CA ARG A 318 7.91 -18.59 -4.69
C ARG A 318 7.42 -20.00 -4.37
N TYR A 319 6.23 -20.37 -4.84
CA TYR A 319 5.54 -21.58 -4.39
C TYR A 319 5.58 -22.74 -5.39
N MET A 320 5.89 -22.49 -6.66
CA MET A 320 5.97 -23.51 -7.71
C MET A 320 7.40 -23.67 -8.21
N SER A 321 7.75 -24.90 -8.61
CA SER A 321 9.01 -25.23 -9.27
C SER A 321 8.76 -25.57 -10.73
N LEU A 322 8.86 -24.56 -11.60
CA LEU A 322 8.62 -24.69 -13.04
C LEU A 322 9.87 -24.33 -13.83
N ASP A 323 9.98 -24.88 -15.04
CA ASP A 323 11.03 -24.55 -16.01
C ASP A 323 10.87 -23.13 -16.58
N ARG A 324 9.61 -22.70 -16.75
CA ARG A 324 9.20 -21.36 -17.15
C ARG A 324 7.97 -20.92 -16.36
N TYR A 325 7.85 -19.63 -16.14
CA TYR A 325 6.75 -19.01 -15.39
C TYR A 325 5.97 -18.05 -16.30
N THR A 326 5.68 -18.47 -17.54
CA THR A 326 4.70 -17.75 -18.35
C THR A 326 3.30 -18.10 -17.85
N LEU A 327 2.32 -17.23 -18.12
CA LEU A 327 0.95 -17.44 -17.65
C LEU A 327 0.37 -18.76 -18.21
N GLU A 328 0.66 -19.09 -19.47
CA GLU A 328 0.21 -20.33 -20.13
C GLU A 328 0.78 -21.56 -19.42
N ARG A 329 2.07 -21.54 -19.06
CA ARG A 329 2.72 -22.67 -18.39
C ARG A 329 2.18 -22.90 -16.99
N VAL A 330 1.95 -21.81 -16.24
CA VAL A 330 1.34 -21.86 -14.91
C VAL A 330 -0.11 -22.33 -15.00
N TYR A 331 -0.88 -21.81 -15.95
CA TYR A 331 -2.26 -22.20 -16.19
C TYR A 331 -2.38 -23.71 -16.46
N PHE A 332 -1.53 -24.24 -17.35
CA PHE A 332 -1.48 -25.67 -17.63
C PHE A 332 -1.12 -26.50 -16.37
N GLU A 333 -0.21 -26.02 -15.53
CA GLU A 333 0.15 -26.75 -14.31
C GLU A 333 -1.01 -26.84 -13.31
N PHE A 334 -1.84 -25.79 -13.19
CA PHE A 334 -2.97 -25.79 -12.27
C PHE A 334 -4.19 -26.56 -12.80
N PHE A 335 -4.51 -26.40 -14.08
CA PHE A 335 -5.78 -26.86 -14.64
C PHE A 335 -5.62 -28.08 -15.55
N GLY A 336 -4.41 -28.40 -16.00
CA GLY A 336 -4.17 -29.46 -16.98
C GLY A 336 -4.66 -29.12 -18.38
N GLU A 337 -4.94 -27.84 -18.65
CA GLU A 337 -5.50 -27.33 -19.90
C GLU A 337 -4.58 -26.28 -20.52
N GLU A 338 -4.51 -26.24 -21.84
CA GLU A 338 -3.77 -25.19 -22.54
C GLU A 338 -4.59 -23.89 -22.54
N LYS A 339 -3.96 -22.77 -22.16
CA LYS A 339 -4.58 -21.45 -22.26
C LYS A 339 -4.88 -21.15 -23.73
N ILE A 340 -6.12 -20.75 -24.03
CA ILE A 340 -6.47 -20.18 -25.34
C ILE A 340 -5.73 -18.85 -25.45
N ASP A 341 -4.92 -18.71 -26.49
CA ASP A 341 -4.03 -17.58 -26.62
C ASP A 341 -3.90 -17.09 -28.06
N VAL A 342 -3.74 -15.78 -28.21
CA VAL A 342 -3.39 -15.15 -29.48
C VAL A 342 -1.88 -14.92 -29.46
N PRO A 343 -1.14 -15.20 -30.54
CA PRO A 343 0.30 -14.94 -30.54
C PRO A 343 0.60 -13.46 -30.27
N GLY A 344 1.27 -13.21 -29.15
CA GLY A 344 1.49 -11.85 -28.64
C GLY A 344 2.25 -10.94 -29.60
N ASP A 345 3.10 -11.49 -30.48
CA ASP A 345 3.83 -10.75 -31.52
C ASP A 345 2.95 -10.34 -32.72
N ARG A 346 1.69 -10.77 -32.75
CA ARG A 346 0.73 -10.50 -33.82
C ARG A 346 -0.53 -9.80 -33.36
N ILE A 347 -0.61 -9.37 -32.09
CA ILE A 347 -1.78 -8.64 -31.54
C ILE A 347 -2.17 -7.47 -32.44
N TYR A 348 -1.19 -6.68 -32.89
CA TYR A 348 -1.42 -5.55 -33.80
C TYR A 348 -2.09 -5.96 -35.12
N GLU A 349 -1.84 -7.16 -35.65
CA GLU A 349 -2.43 -7.63 -36.91
C GLU A 349 -3.93 -7.90 -36.73
N PHE A 350 -4.33 -8.55 -35.64
CA PHE A 350 -5.74 -8.79 -35.34
C PHE A 350 -6.45 -7.46 -35.13
N TRP A 351 -5.84 -6.60 -34.31
CA TRP A 351 -6.39 -5.29 -34.03
C TRP A 351 -6.57 -4.45 -35.29
N ASP A 352 -5.54 -4.31 -36.13
CA ASP A 352 -5.60 -3.48 -37.34
C ASP A 352 -6.57 -4.01 -38.40
N ASN A 353 -6.90 -5.31 -38.37
CA ASN A 353 -7.85 -5.94 -39.31
C ASN A 353 -9.31 -5.97 -38.82
N GLY A 354 -9.66 -5.17 -37.82
CA GLY A 354 -11.05 -5.00 -37.39
C GLY A 354 -11.26 -5.09 -35.90
N GLY A 355 -10.28 -5.62 -35.15
CA GLY A 355 -10.47 -6.02 -33.76
C GLY A 355 -10.68 -7.52 -33.68
#